data_AF-A0A955XF76-F1
#
_entry.id   AF-A0A955XF76-F1
#
_cell.length_a   1.000
_cell.length_b   1.000
_cell.length_c   1.000
_cell.angle_alpha   90.00
_cell.angle_beta   90.00
_cell.angle_gamma   90.00
#
_symmetry.space_group_name_H-M   'P 1'
#
loop_
_entity.id
_entity.type
_entity.pdbx_description
1 polymer ?
#
loop_
_entity_poly.entity_id
_entity_poly.type
_entity_poly.pdbx_seq_one_letter_code
_entity_poly.pdbx_strand_id
1 'polypeptide(L)'
;ERENETDVVLRGRTVRVRGLTVRDRDLLRVLFLRPTPPVGKNPDKGDLAPEEPLVNDPGYRAKVEARTAQVLAAEFAIATRWQTEDGGEWDPTKPEAECRAWAKRAAAEVAGSGLSDAEVETVFRAVALLERGGDPRGNSSSGSTPVSE
;
A
#
# COMPACT_ATOMS: atom_id res chain seq x y z
N GLU A 1 -0.99 21.76 -9.00
CA GLU A 1 -1.41 21.56 -7.59
C GLU A 1 -0.17 21.56 -6.70
N ARG A 2 -0.23 22.08 -5.47
CA ARG A 2 0.86 21.87 -4.52
C ARG A 2 0.80 20.40 -4.11
N GLU A 3 1.86 19.63 -4.38
CA GLU A 3 1.94 18.24 -3.94
C GLU A 3 1.79 18.23 -2.41
N ASN A 4 0.81 17.47 -1.92
CA ASN A 4 0.53 17.36 -0.49
C ASN A 4 1.58 16.41 0.11
N GLU A 5 2.59 16.97 0.77
CA GLU A 5 3.75 16.24 1.26
C GLU A 5 4.04 16.54 2.74
N THR A 6 4.61 15.56 3.43
CA THR A 6 5.14 15.71 4.78
C THR A 6 6.46 14.98 4.95
N ASP A 7 7.22 15.40 5.93
CA ASP A 7 8.45 14.74 6.33
C ASP A 7 8.16 13.78 7.49
N VAL A 8 8.69 12.56 7.42
CA VAL A 8 8.65 11.55 8.50
C VAL A 8 10.06 11.04 8.77
N VAL A 9 10.34 10.70 10.02
CA VAL A 9 11.67 10.20 10.42
C VAL A 9 11.67 8.68 10.43
N LEU A 10 12.46 8.07 9.55
CA LEU A 10 12.71 6.63 9.50
C LEU A 10 14.19 6.38 9.79
N ARG A 11 14.53 5.55 10.80
CA ARG A 11 15.92 5.26 11.21
C ARG A 11 16.78 6.50 11.45
N GLY A 12 16.18 7.56 12.00
CA GLY A 12 16.87 8.84 12.23
C GLY A 12 17.13 9.66 10.96
N ARG A 13 16.58 9.26 9.80
CA ARG A 13 16.63 10.00 8.55
C ARG A 13 15.27 10.57 8.20
N THR A 14 15.26 11.82 7.75
CA THR A 14 14.04 12.45 7.24
C THR A 14 13.73 11.93 5.84
N VAL A 15 12.57 11.31 5.68
CA VAL A 15 12.01 10.83 4.42
C VAL A 15 10.81 11.68 4.09
N ARG A 16 10.77 12.20 2.85
CA ARG A 16 9.62 12.95 2.35
C ARG A 16 8.57 11.97 1.84
N VAL A 17 7.35 12.14 2.31
CA VAL A 17 6.20 11.32 1.98
C VAL A 17 5.14 12.17 1.32
N ARG A 18 4.65 11.71 0.17
CA ARG A 18 3.52 12.32 -0.53
C ARG A 18 2.24 11.50 -0.34
N GLY A 19 1.10 12.16 -0.44
CA GLY A 19 -0.20 11.48 -0.55
C GLY A 19 -0.27 10.61 -1.81
N LEU A 20 -1.00 9.50 -1.75
CA LEU A 20 -1.28 8.68 -2.91
C LEU A 20 -2.51 9.23 -3.65
N THR A 21 -2.40 9.36 -4.96
CA THR A 21 -3.54 9.80 -5.77
C THR A 21 -4.48 8.61 -6.04
N VAL A 22 -5.73 8.89 -6.40
CA VAL A 22 -6.67 7.85 -6.86
C VAL A 22 -6.09 7.10 -8.07
N ARG A 23 -5.42 7.82 -8.98
CA ARG A 23 -4.76 7.24 -10.16
C ARG A 23 -3.65 6.27 -9.78
N ASP A 24 -2.84 6.57 -8.78
CA ASP A 24 -1.78 5.67 -8.30
C ASP A 24 -2.38 4.32 -7.85
N ARG A 25 -3.43 4.37 -7.02
CA ARG A 25 -4.11 3.19 -6.48
C ARG A 25 -4.81 2.38 -7.57
N ASP A 26 -5.50 3.04 -8.49
CA ASP A 26 -6.20 2.36 -9.57
C ASP A 26 -5.22 1.68 -10.53
N LEU A 27 -4.08 2.31 -10.84
CA LEU A 27 -3.02 1.65 -11.59
C LEU A 27 -2.52 0.41 -10.84
N LEU A 28 -2.16 0.50 -9.56
CA LEU A 28 -1.71 -0.67 -8.80
C LEU A 28 -2.73 -1.81 -8.76
N ARG A 29 -4.04 -1.49 -8.72
CA ARG A 29 -5.10 -2.52 -8.78
C ARG A 29 -5.10 -3.29 -10.10
N VAL A 30 -4.82 -2.62 -11.22
CA VAL A 30 -4.72 -3.25 -12.55
C VAL A 30 -3.38 -3.99 -12.71
N LEU A 31 -2.29 -3.43 -12.19
CA LEU A 31 -0.94 -3.99 -12.28
C LEU A 31 -0.78 -5.27 -11.45
N PHE A 32 -1.43 -5.33 -10.29
CA PHE A 32 -1.44 -6.48 -9.38
C PHE A 32 -2.83 -7.09 -9.35
N LEU A 33 -3.14 -7.90 -10.37
CA LEU A 33 -4.43 -8.58 -10.47
C LEU A 33 -4.69 -9.45 -9.24
N ARG A 34 -5.92 -9.39 -8.73
CA ARG A 34 -6.36 -10.27 -7.65
C ARG A 34 -6.32 -11.71 -8.16
N PRO A 35 -5.74 -12.66 -7.41
CA PRO A 35 -5.81 -14.08 -7.76
C PRO A 35 -7.27 -14.52 -7.96
N THR A 36 -7.48 -15.47 -8.86
CA THR A 36 -8.80 -16.11 -9.01
C THR A 36 -8.86 -17.29 -8.04
N PRO A 37 -9.91 -17.41 -7.21
CA PRO A 37 -10.10 -18.57 -6.36
C PRO A 37 -10.26 -19.84 -7.20
N PRO A 38 -9.72 -20.99 -6.76
CA PRO A 38 -9.97 -22.26 -7.43
C PRO A 38 -11.46 -22.60 -7.33
N VAL A 39 -11.96 -23.27 -8.36
CA VAL A 39 -13.33 -23.79 -8.39
C VAL A 39 -13.27 -25.24 -7.90
N GLY A 40 -14.19 -25.62 -7.01
CA GLY A 40 -14.28 -26.98 -6.53
C GLY A 40 -15.57 -27.25 -5.77
N LYS A 41 -15.75 -28.49 -5.34
CA LYS A 41 -16.90 -28.87 -4.51
C LYS A 41 -16.78 -28.23 -3.14
N ASN A 42 -17.85 -27.58 -2.68
CA ASN A 42 -17.94 -27.15 -1.30
C ASN A 42 -18.33 -28.35 -0.42
N PRO A 43 -17.49 -28.78 0.55
CA PRO A 43 -17.81 -29.90 1.44
C PRO A 43 -19.08 -29.66 2.29
N ASP A 44 -19.48 -28.41 2.49
CA ASP A 44 -20.68 -28.01 3.23
C ASP A 44 -21.96 -28.09 2.38
N LYS A 45 -21.83 -28.28 1.05
CA LYS A 45 -22.94 -28.42 0.11
C LYS A 45 -22.78 -29.77 -0.57
N GLY A 46 -23.65 -30.74 -0.24
CA GLY A 46 -23.51 -32.14 -0.65
C GLY A 46 -23.17 -32.38 -2.12
N ASP A 47 -22.68 -33.58 -2.45
CA ASP A 47 -21.98 -33.91 -3.70
C ASP A 47 -22.63 -33.56 -5.05
N LEU A 48 -23.93 -33.29 -5.07
CA LEU A 48 -24.71 -32.89 -6.24
C LEU A 48 -24.77 -31.36 -6.44
N ALA A 49 -24.21 -30.58 -5.52
CA ALA A 49 -24.12 -29.14 -5.63
C ALA A 49 -23.14 -28.74 -6.77
N PRO A 50 -23.44 -27.65 -7.50
CA PRO A 50 -22.51 -27.13 -8.50
C PRO A 50 -21.19 -26.72 -7.84
N GLU A 51 -20.09 -26.86 -8.59
CA GLU A 51 -18.79 -26.38 -8.11
C GLU A 51 -18.83 -24.87 -7.91
N GLU A 52 -18.20 -24.42 -6.82
CA GLU A 52 -18.18 -23.00 -6.46
C GLU A 52 -16.76 -22.52 -6.16
N PRO A 53 -16.52 -21.19 -6.23
CA PRO A 53 -15.23 -20.62 -5.86
C PRO A 53 -14.87 -20.87 -4.39
N LEU A 54 -13.77 -21.58 -4.15
CA LEU A 54 -13.28 -21.89 -2.80
C LEU A 54 -12.46 -20.73 -2.23
N VAL A 55 -13.16 -19.68 -1.77
CA VAL A 55 -12.51 -18.47 -1.22
C VAL A 55 -11.74 -18.72 0.08
N ASN A 56 -12.05 -19.81 0.78
CA ASN A 56 -11.37 -20.22 2.01
C ASN A 56 -10.20 -21.19 1.75
N ASP A 57 -9.95 -21.56 0.49
CA ASP A 57 -8.82 -22.42 0.13
C ASP A 57 -7.50 -21.82 0.65
N PRO A 58 -6.69 -22.58 1.42
CA PRO A 58 -5.44 -22.07 1.98
C PRO A 58 -4.46 -21.55 0.92
N GLY A 59 -4.39 -22.21 -0.24
CA GLY A 59 -3.52 -21.79 -1.34
C GLY A 59 -3.96 -20.48 -1.97
N TYR A 60 -5.26 -20.29 -2.15
CA TYR A 60 -5.83 -19.01 -2.60
C TYR A 60 -5.60 -17.89 -1.58
N ARG A 61 -5.83 -18.16 -0.29
CA ARG A 61 -5.59 -17.17 0.78
C ARG A 61 -4.14 -16.71 0.81
N ALA A 62 -3.19 -17.64 0.75
CA ALA A 62 -1.76 -17.32 0.69
C ALA A 62 -1.41 -16.46 -0.54
N LYS A 63 -2.00 -16.74 -1.71
CA LYS A 63 -1.81 -15.91 -2.92
C LYS A 63 -2.38 -14.51 -2.75
N VAL A 64 -3.54 -14.37 -2.10
CA VAL A 64 -4.17 -13.07 -1.82
C VAL A 64 -3.33 -12.26 -0.83
N GLU A 65 -2.81 -12.89 0.22
CA GLU A 65 -1.92 -12.26 1.20
C GLU A 65 -0.62 -11.78 0.53
N ALA A 66 0.03 -12.64 -0.27
CA ALA A 66 1.23 -12.28 -1.02
C ALA A 66 0.99 -11.10 -1.98
N ARG A 67 -0.13 -11.11 -2.71
CA ARG A 67 -0.53 -9.98 -3.57
C ARG A 67 -0.78 -8.71 -2.76
N THR A 68 -1.39 -8.82 -1.58
CA THR A 68 -1.66 -7.67 -0.71
C THR A 68 -0.35 -7.05 -0.21
N ALA A 69 0.60 -7.88 0.24
CA ALA A 69 1.93 -7.42 0.64
C ALA A 69 2.66 -6.70 -0.50
N GLN A 70 2.60 -7.22 -1.73
CA GLN A 70 3.20 -6.58 -2.90
C GLN A 70 2.59 -5.20 -3.20
N VAL A 71 1.26 -5.07 -3.12
CA VAL A 71 0.59 -3.78 -3.34
C VAL A 71 0.94 -2.78 -2.26
N LEU A 72 0.96 -3.18 -0.99
CA LEU A 72 1.37 -2.30 0.11
C LEU A 72 2.82 -1.85 -0.05
N ALA A 73 3.74 -2.75 -0.43
CA ALA A 73 5.12 -2.39 -0.68
C ALA A 73 5.27 -1.41 -1.87
N ALA A 74 4.49 -1.59 -2.94
CA ALA A 74 4.45 -0.65 -4.06
C ALA A 74 3.85 0.72 -3.66
N GLU A 75 2.76 0.74 -2.89
CA GLU A 75 2.16 1.97 -2.36
C GLU A 75 3.16 2.74 -1.49
N PHE A 76 3.87 2.04 -0.60
CA PHE A 76 4.94 2.61 0.21
C PHE A 76 6.05 3.22 -0.66
N ALA A 77 6.50 2.48 -1.69
CA ALA A 77 7.53 2.95 -2.60
C ALA A 77 7.11 4.23 -3.32
N ILE A 78 5.87 4.27 -3.80
CA ILE A 78 5.30 5.45 -4.48
C ILE A 78 5.20 6.63 -3.52
N ALA A 79 4.71 6.41 -2.30
CA ALA A 79 4.55 7.45 -1.29
C ALA A 79 5.89 8.06 -0.85
N THR A 80 6.95 7.26 -0.80
CA THR A 80 8.30 7.68 -0.39
C THR A 80 9.20 8.13 -1.54
N ARG A 81 8.67 8.22 -2.78
CA ARG A 81 9.44 8.49 -4.00
C ARG A 81 10.67 7.58 -4.13
N TRP A 82 10.46 6.29 -3.84
CA TRP A 82 11.50 5.29 -3.92
C TRP A 82 12.13 5.26 -5.31
N GLN A 83 13.45 5.29 -5.36
CA GLN A 83 14.22 5.07 -6.59
C GLN A 83 14.68 3.63 -6.59
N THR A 84 14.31 2.90 -7.64
CA THR A 84 14.78 1.52 -7.80
C THR A 84 16.29 1.48 -8.06
N GLU A 85 16.93 0.32 -7.90
CA GLU A 85 18.38 0.19 -8.09
C GLU A 85 18.87 0.64 -9.48
N ASP A 86 18.01 0.55 -10.51
CA ASP A 86 18.29 1.03 -11.86
C ASP A 86 18.00 2.54 -12.06
N GLY A 87 17.71 3.27 -10.97
CA GLY A 87 17.42 4.70 -10.98
C GLY A 87 16.00 5.07 -11.43
N GLY A 88 15.11 4.08 -11.55
CA GLY A 88 13.72 4.30 -11.97
C GLY A 88 12.87 4.89 -10.85
N GLU A 89 12.04 5.88 -11.19
CA GLU A 89 11.00 6.44 -10.30
C GLU A 89 9.61 6.11 -10.84
N TRP A 90 8.62 6.12 -9.94
CA TRP A 90 7.22 5.97 -10.32
C TRP A 90 6.75 7.09 -11.23
N ASP A 91 6.25 6.71 -12.41
CA ASP A 91 5.59 7.61 -13.34
C ASP A 91 4.29 6.95 -13.84
N PRO A 92 3.12 7.44 -13.41
CA PRO A 92 1.83 6.87 -13.79
C PRO A 92 1.42 7.23 -15.23
N THR A 93 2.23 7.98 -15.97
CA THR A 93 2.01 8.34 -17.38
C THR A 93 2.68 7.38 -18.36
N LYS A 94 3.61 6.55 -17.87
CA LYS A 94 4.30 5.53 -18.67
C LYS A 94 3.35 4.39 -19.11
N PRO A 95 3.73 3.62 -20.13
CA PRO A 95 2.98 2.42 -20.53
C PRO A 95 2.79 1.45 -19.36
N GLU A 96 1.64 0.76 -19.34
CA GLU A 96 1.28 -0.17 -18.26
C GLU A 96 2.37 -1.21 -17.98
N ALA A 97 3.01 -1.74 -19.03
CA ALA A 97 4.08 -2.72 -18.89
C ALA A 97 5.29 -2.18 -18.12
N GLU A 98 5.66 -0.91 -18.34
CA GLU A 98 6.76 -0.25 -17.63
C GLU A 98 6.38 0.06 -16.18
N CYS A 99 5.17 0.59 -15.95
CA CYS A 99 4.65 0.78 -14.59
C CYS A 99 4.60 -0.55 -13.83
N ARG A 100 4.21 -1.65 -14.49
CA ARG A 100 4.19 -3.00 -13.91
C ARG A 100 5.59 -3.46 -13.51
N ALA A 101 6.55 -3.29 -14.40
CA ALA A 101 7.94 -3.70 -14.17
C ALA A 101 8.53 -2.91 -13.00
N TRP A 102 8.35 -1.59 -12.98
CA TRP A 102 8.79 -0.74 -11.89
C TRP A 102 8.13 -1.14 -10.57
N ALA A 103 6.80 -1.27 -10.53
CA ALA A 103 6.08 -1.53 -9.29
C ALA A 103 6.44 -2.90 -8.68
N LYS A 104 6.67 -3.91 -9.52
CA LYS A 104 7.16 -5.22 -9.06
C LYS A 104 8.57 -5.15 -8.48
N ARG A 105 9.47 -4.40 -9.11
CA ARG A 105 10.84 -4.21 -8.62
C ARG A 105 10.85 -3.44 -7.31
N ALA A 106 10.21 -2.28 -7.28
CA ALA A 106 10.11 -1.44 -6.09
C ALA A 106 9.50 -2.20 -4.90
N ALA A 107 8.43 -2.99 -5.13
CA ALA A 107 7.84 -3.82 -4.09
C ALA A 107 8.83 -4.87 -3.54
N ALA A 108 9.63 -5.50 -4.41
CA ALA A 108 10.63 -6.47 -4.00
C ALA A 108 11.78 -5.83 -3.20
N GLU A 109 12.27 -4.65 -3.64
CA GLU A 109 13.30 -3.89 -2.95
C GLU A 109 12.83 -3.40 -1.57
N VAL A 110 11.61 -2.87 -1.49
CA VAL A 110 11.00 -2.46 -0.21
C VAL A 110 10.86 -3.66 0.73
N ALA A 111 10.39 -4.81 0.23
CA ALA A 111 10.32 -6.03 1.03
C ALA A 111 11.71 -6.51 1.50
N GLY A 112 12.76 -6.32 0.69
CA GLY A 112 14.15 -6.67 1.01
C GLY A 112 14.89 -5.65 1.88
N SER A 113 14.37 -4.44 2.05
CA SER A 113 15.02 -3.33 2.76
C SER A 113 15.11 -3.51 4.28
N GLY A 114 14.43 -4.53 4.82
CA GLY A 114 14.37 -4.83 6.25
C GLY A 114 13.63 -3.77 7.07
N LEU A 115 12.76 -2.97 6.45
CA LEU A 115 11.85 -2.05 7.15
C LEU A 115 11.00 -2.81 8.17
N SER A 116 10.84 -2.23 9.35
CA SER A 116 9.94 -2.74 10.39
C SER A 116 8.49 -2.35 10.11
N ASP A 117 7.55 -3.14 10.62
CA ASP A 117 6.12 -2.85 10.47
C ASP A 117 5.74 -1.46 11.00
N ALA A 118 6.39 -1.00 12.07
CA ALA A 118 6.19 0.33 12.65
C ALA A 118 6.64 1.47 11.70
N GLU A 119 7.72 1.26 10.96
CA GLU A 119 8.19 2.23 9.95
C GLU A 119 7.22 2.31 8.77
N VAL A 120 6.74 1.16 8.31
CA VAL A 120 5.73 1.07 7.25
C VAL A 120 4.42 1.73 7.69
N GLU A 121 3.95 1.44 8.91
CA GLU A 121 2.76 2.05 9.48
C GLU A 121 2.90 3.58 9.62
N THR A 122 4.07 4.07 10.02
CA THR A 122 4.34 5.51 10.15
C THR A 122 4.14 6.23 8.82
N VAL A 123 4.64 5.66 7.71
CA VAL A 123 4.43 6.22 6.37
C VAL A 123 2.96 6.19 5.98
N PHE A 124 2.27 5.06 6.18
CA PHE A 124 0.85 4.99 5.82
C PHE A 124 -0.05 5.90 6.65
N ARG A 125 0.28 6.13 7.93
CA ARG A 125 -0.40 7.15 8.76
C ARG A 125 -0.20 8.55 8.19
N ALA A 126 1.02 8.88 7.77
CA ALA A 126 1.31 10.16 7.13
C ALA A 126 0.52 10.33 5.81
N VAL A 127 0.51 9.29 4.95
CA VAL A 127 -0.30 9.26 3.72
C VAL A 127 -1.78 9.49 4.02
N ALA A 128 -2.35 8.79 5.02
CA ALA A 128 -3.76 8.91 5.39
C ALA A 128 -4.12 10.31 5.91
N LEU A 129 -3.20 10.99 6.62
CA LEU A 129 -3.40 12.38 7.06
C LEU A 129 -3.42 13.34 5.88
N LEU A 130 -2.47 13.20 4.95
CA LEU A 130 -2.38 14.01 3.74
C LEU A 130 -3.62 13.86 2.84
N GLU A 131 -4.17 12.65 2.74
CA GLU A 131 -5.39 12.38 1.96
C GLU A 131 -6.66 12.98 2.57
N ARG A 132 -6.70 13.15 3.89
CA ARG A 132 -7.81 13.78 4.60
C ARG A 132 -7.70 15.30 4.67
N GLY A 133 -6.62 15.88 4.13
CA GLY A 133 -6.33 17.32 4.26
C GLY A 133 -5.93 17.74 5.67
N GLY A 134 -5.52 16.82 6.52
CA GLY A 134 -5.03 17.12 7.88
C GLY A 134 -3.55 17.52 7.87
N ASP A 135 -3.15 18.40 8.78
CA ASP A 135 -1.74 18.75 8.98
C ASP A 135 -1.06 17.66 9.84
N PRO A 136 -0.11 16.88 9.30
CA PRO A 136 0.59 15.83 10.04
C PRO A 136 1.57 16.39 11.10
N ARG A 137 1.83 17.69 11.12
CA ARG A 137 2.59 18.39 12.17
C ARG A 137 1.72 18.84 13.34
N GLY A 138 0.43 18.49 13.33
CA GLY A 138 -0.52 18.75 14.41
C GLY A 138 -0.15 18.02 15.70
N ASN A 139 0.77 18.62 16.46
CA ASN A 139 1.03 18.32 17.86
C ASN A 139 -0.32 18.24 18.60
N SER A 140 -0.62 17.06 19.16
CA SER A 140 -1.75 16.82 20.06
C SER A 140 -1.58 17.64 21.35
N SER A 141 -1.77 18.95 21.27
CA SER A 141 -2.07 19.78 22.42
C SER A 141 -3.57 19.75 22.60
N SER A 142 -4.05 18.69 23.23
CA SER A 142 -5.34 18.70 23.92
C SER A 142 -5.22 19.72 25.05
N GLY A 143 -5.42 21.00 24.70
CA GLY A 143 -5.51 22.08 25.65
C GLY A 143 -6.75 21.88 26.50
N SER A 144 -6.53 21.39 27.72
CA SER A 144 -7.49 21.46 28.81
C SER A 144 -8.06 22.88 28.88
N THR A 145 -9.36 23.02 28.65
CA THR A 145 -10.08 24.24 29.01
C THR A 145 -10.17 24.28 30.54
N PRO A 146 -9.59 25.28 31.24
CA PRO A 146 -9.95 25.52 32.62
C PRO A 146 -11.35 26.12 32.61
N VAL A 147 -12.29 25.45 33.28
CA VAL A 147 -13.59 26.04 33.59
C VAL A 147 -13.37 26.97 34.78
N SER A 148 -13.42 28.27 34.54
CA SER A 148 -13.58 29.31 35.56
C SER A 148 -14.93 29.97 35.29
N GLU A 149 -15.95 29.65 36.08
CA GLU A 149 -16.45 30.42 37.24
C GLU A 149 -17.66 29.69 37.85
#